data_AF-A0A7J3I437-F1
#
_entry.id   AF-A0A7J3I437-F1
#
_cell.length_a   1.000
_cell.length_b   1.000
_cell.length_c   1.000
_cell.angle_alpha   90.00
_cell.angle_beta   90.00
_cell.angle_gamma   90.00
#
_symmetry.space_group_name_H-M   'P 1'
#
loop_
_entity.id
_entity.type
_entity.pdbx_description
1 polymer ?
#
loop_
_entity_poly.entity_id
_entity_poly.type
_entity_poly.pdbx_seq_one_letter_code
_entity_poly.pdbx_strand_id
1 'polypeptide(L)' 'MFDVLVVGGGVAGLSVGALLSRRGVKTLVAERAT' A
#
# COMPACT_ATOMS: atom_id res chain seq x y z
N MET A 1 -5.84 -10.69 -7.11
CA MET A 1 -6.42 -10.66 -5.77
C MET A 1 -5.37 -10.12 -4.81
N PHE A 2 -5.74 -9.16 -3.96
CA PHE A 2 -4.88 -8.54 -2.94
C PHE A 2 -5.47 -8.85 -1.56
N ASP A 3 -4.61 -8.97 -0.55
CA ASP A 3 -5.01 -9.19 0.84
C ASP A 3 -5.32 -7.85 1.53
N VAL A 4 -4.63 -6.77 1.13
CA VAL A 4 -4.76 -5.44 1.72
C VAL A 4 -4.82 -4.37 0.62
N LEU A 5 -5.75 -3.42 0.78
CA LEU A 5 -5.82 -2.17 0.02
C LEU A 5 -5.46 -1.00 0.93
N VAL A 6 -4.48 -0.20 0.52
CA VAL A 6 -4.10 1.07 1.16
C VAL A 6 -4.55 2.21 0.25
N VAL A 7 -5.40 3.09 0.76
CA VAL A 7 -5.87 4.28 0.05
C VAL A 7 -5.07 5.48 0.54
N GLY A 8 -4.36 6.15 -0.36
CA GLY A 8 -3.41 7.22 -0.04
C GLY A 8 -1.97 6.82 -0.33
N GLY A 9 -1.27 7.58 -1.18
CA GLY A 9 0.14 7.39 -1.59
C GLY A 9 1.12 8.33 -0.89
N GLY A 10 0.69 8.99 0.19
CA GLY A 10 1.57 9.82 1.03
C GLY A 10 2.52 8.98 1.90
N VAL A 11 3.24 9.66 2.81
CA VAL A 11 4.26 9.03 3.68
C VAL A 11 3.74 7.81 4.45
N ALA A 12 2.52 7.88 5.00
CA ALA A 12 1.93 6.79 5.74
C ALA A 12 1.58 5.60 4.83
N GLY A 13 0.94 5.87 3.69
CA GLY A 13 0.49 4.83 2.76
C GLY A 13 1.65 4.05 2.13
N LEU A 14 2.70 4.76 1.73
CA LEU A 14 3.91 4.11 1.20
C LEU A 14 4.68 3.35 2.27
N SER A 15 4.78 3.89 3.50
CA SER A 15 5.45 3.19 4.61
C SER A 15 4.75 1.87 4.94
N VAL A 16 3.42 1.89 5.05
CA VAL A 16 2.61 0.68 5.32
C VAL A 16 2.69 -0.29 4.16
N GLY A 17 2.50 0.18 2.91
CA GLY A 17 2.58 -0.67 1.72
C GLY A 17 3.92 -1.38 1.59
N ALA A 18 5.03 -0.68 1.84
CA ALA A 18 6.37 -1.26 1.81
C ALA A 18 6.58 -2.29 2.92
N LEU A 19 6.16 -2.00 4.15
CA LEU A 19 6.28 -2.94 5.27
C LEU A 19 5.46 -4.21 5.05
N LEU A 20 4.22 -4.08 4.57
CA LEU A 20 3.35 -5.22 4.28
C LEU A 20 3.90 -6.07 3.13
N SER A 21 4.36 -5.43 2.05
CA SER A 21 4.98 -6.14 0.92
C SER A 21 6.24 -6.91 1.35
N ARG A 22 7.08 -6.35 2.23
CA ARG A 22 8.27 -7.03 2.77
C ARG A 22 7.94 -8.23 3.65
N ARG A 23 6.73 -8.30 4.20
CA ARG A 23 6.22 -9.43 4.97
C ARG A 23 5.48 -10.47 4.11
N GLY A 24 5.50 -10.31 2.79
CA GLY A 24 4.84 -11.22 1.86
C GLY A 24 3.33 -11.01 1.72
N VAL A 25 2.79 -9.92 2.26
CA VAL A 25 1.36 -9.59 2.13
C VAL A 25 1.11 -8.96 0.76
N LYS A 26 0.21 -9.52 -0.06
CA LYS A 26 -0.14 -8.92 -1.35
C LYS A 26 -0.92 -7.64 -1.10
N THR A 27 -0.23 -6.51 -1.26
CA THR A 27 -0.75 -5.18 -0.93
C THR A 27 -0.91 -4.34 -2.18
N LEU A 28 -2.05 -3.67 -2.32
CA LEU A 28 -2.28 -2.65 -3.35
C LEU A 28 -2.29 -1.27 -2.67
N VAL A 29 -1.48 -0.34 -3.17
CA VAL A 29 -1.56 1.08 -2.78
C VAL A 29 -2.22 1.84 -3.93
N ALA A 30 -3.31 2.54 -3.64
CA ALA A 30 -4.04 3.34 -4.61
C ALA A 30 -4.01 4.82 -4.18
N GLU A 31 -3.51 5.68 -5.06
CA GLU A 31 -3.43 7.12 -4.86
C GLU A 31 -4.09 7.85 -6.01
N ARG A 32 -4.78 8.95 -5.70
CA ARG A 32 -5.29 9.85 -6.73
C ARG A 32 -4.22 10.88 -7.08
N ALA A 33 -3.41 10.60 -8.09
CA ALA A 33 -2.60 11.63 -8.74
C ALA A 33 -3.53 12.50 -9.61
N THR A 34 -3.49 13.81 -9.38
CA THR A 34 -4.22 14.82 -10.18
C THR A 34 -3.29 15.39 -11.24
#